data_AF-A9MS51-F1
#
_entry.id   AF-A9MS51-F1
#
_cell.length_a   1.000
_cell.length_b   1.000
_cell.length_c   1.000
_cell.angle_alpha   90.00
_cell.angle_beta   90.00
_cell.angle_gamma   90.00
#
_symmetry.space_group_name_H-M   'P 1'
#
loop_
_entity.id
_entity.type
_entity.pdbx_description
1 polymer ?
#
loop_
_entity_poly.entity_id
_entity_poly.type
_entity_poly.pdbx_seq_one_letter_code
_entity_poly.pdbx_strand_id
1 'polypeptide(L)' 'MDKASPYYRQVALLVRALPYVANEPCFTLKGGTAINLFIRDFPRLSVDINLAYIPLESSLLLYRKSH' A
#
# COMPACT_ATOMS: atom_id res chain seq x y z
N MET A 1 9.50 -3.83 16.04
CA MET A 1 9.01 -5.03 15.33
C MET A 1 9.64 -6.26 15.95
N ASP A 2 8.86 -7.16 16.55
CA ASP A 2 9.38 -8.36 17.19
C ASP A 2 9.94 -9.34 16.14
N LYS A 3 11.24 -9.67 16.26
CA LYS A 3 11.94 -10.60 15.35
C LYS A 3 11.61 -12.07 15.62
N ALA A 4 11.10 -12.38 16.82
CA ALA A 4 10.66 -13.73 17.18
C ALA A 4 9.29 -14.06 16.57
N SER A 5 8.57 -13.06 16.06
CA SER A 5 7.28 -13.29 15.41
C SER A 5 7.43 -14.19 14.17
N PRO A 6 6.55 -15.19 13.99
CA PRO A 6 6.54 -16.03 12.80
C PRO A 6 6.24 -15.25 11.51
N TYR A 7 5.77 -14.01 11.63
CA TYR A 7 5.43 -13.12 10.51
C TYR A 7 6.53 -12.10 10.17
N TYR A 8 7.63 -12.07 10.91
CA TYR A 8 8.69 -11.07 10.72
C TYR A 8 9.23 -11.06 9.28
N ARG A 9 9.44 -12.24 8.70
CA ARG A 9 9.97 -12.37 7.33
C ARG A 9 8.98 -11.86 6.28
N GLN A 10 7.69 -12.10 6.48
CA GLN A 10 6.62 -11.65 5.59
C GLN A 10 6.51 -10.12 5.62
N VAL A 11 6.55 -9.51 6.80
CA VAL A 11 6.54 -8.05 6.93
C VAL A 11 7.81 -7.44 6.34
N ALA A 12 8.98 -8.04 6.56
CA ALA A 12 10.22 -7.58 5.94
C ALA A 12 10.18 -7.64 4.41
N LEU A 13 9.60 -8.70 3.84
CA LEU A 13 9.38 -8.81 2.40
C LEU A 13 8.40 -7.73 1.90
N LEU A 14 7.29 -7.53 2.62
CA LEU A 14 6.27 -6.53 2.28
C LEU A 14 6.88 -5.13 2.22
N VAL A 15 7.64 -4.74 3.25
CA VAL A 15 8.31 -3.43 3.31
C VAL A 15 9.29 -3.25 2.15
N ARG A 16 10.02 -4.30 1.78
CA ARG A 16 10.91 -4.28 0.60
C ARG A 16 10.14 -4.18 -0.72
N ALA A 17 8.90 -4.69 -0.79
CA ALA A 17 8.07 -4.67 -1.99
C ALA A 17 7.35 -3.32 -2.21
N LEU A 18 7.07 -2.57 -1.13
CA LEU A 18 6.32 -1.31 -1.17
C LEU A 18 6.84 -0.28 -2.19
N PRO A 19 8.16 -0.02 -2.32
CA PRO A 19 8.65 0.96 -3.29
C PRO A 19 8.34 0.60 -4.74
N TYR A 20 8.31 -0.69 -5.08
CA TYR A 20 7.98 -1.14 -6.43
C TYR A 20 6.51 -0.87 -6.75
N VAL A 21 5.62 -1.14 -5.79
CA VAL A 21 4.19 -0.85 -5.94
C VAL A 21 3.92 0.65 -5.97
N ALA A 22 4.66 1.45 -5.18
CA ALA A 22 4.50 2.90 -5.14
C ALA A 22 4.94 3.60 -6.44
N ASN A 23 5.81 2.96 -7.23
CA ASN A 23 6.23 3.47 -8.55
C ASN A 23 5.18 3.23 -9.65
N GLU A 24 4.19 2.37 -9.41
CA GLU A 24 3.14 2.07 -10.37
C GLU A 24 1.98 3.08 -10.23
N PRO A 25 1.76 3.96 -11.21
CA PRO A 25 0.78 5.06 -11.10
C PRO A 25 -0.68 4.57 -11.09
N CYS A 26 -0.91 3.31 -11.52
CA CYS A 26 -2.23 2.69 -11.54
C CYS A 26 -2.59 2.06 -10.19
N PHE A 27 -1.72 2.08 -9.19
CA PHE A 27 -2.03 1.55 -7.86
C PHE A 27 -2.14 2.65 -6.82
N THR A 28 -3.16 2.53 -5.97
CA THR A 28 -3.26 3.31 -4.74
C THR A 28 -3.30 2.37 -3.54
N LEU A 29 -2.44 2.66 -2.56
CA LEU A 29 -2.43 1.93 -1.29
C LEU A 29 -3.62 2.34 -0.42
N LYS A 30 -4.34 1.35 0.13
CA LYS A 30 -5.53 1.56 0.98
C LYS A 30 -5.56 0.63 2.20
N GLY A 31 -6.56 0.81 3.05
CA GLY A 31 -6.90 -0.11 4.14
C GLY A 31 -6.07 0.03 5.41
N GLY A 32 -6.34 -0.86 6.39
CA GLY A 32 -5.74 -0.81 7.73
C GLY A 32 -4.23 -1.01 7.76
N THR A 33 -3.64 -1.65 6.74
CA THR A 33 -2.20 -1.79 6.57
C THR A 33 -1.54 -0.48 6.16
N ALA A 34 -2.14 0.28 5.24
CA ALA A 34 -1.62 1.59 4.84
C ALA A 34 -1.54 2.53 6.05
N ILE A 35 -2.59 2.52 6.87
CA ILE A 35 -2.65 3.30 8.10
C ILE A 35 -1.54 2.86 9.07
N ASN A 36 -1.33 1.55 9.24
CA ASN A 36 -0.32 1.03 10.14
C ASN A 36 1.12 1.30 9.68
N LEU A 37 1.35 1.31 8.36
CA LEU A 37 2.69 1.49 7.80
C LEU A 37 3.10 2.97 7.67
N PHE A 38 2.14 3.87 7.45
CA PHE A 38 2.44 5.26 7.07
C PHE A 38 1.83 6.34 7.97
N ILE A 39 0.82 6.04 8.80
CA ILE A 39 0.06 7.06 9.55
C ILE A 39 0.13 6.84 11.07
N ARG A 40 0.06 5.60 11.55
CA ARG A 40 0.00 5.27 12.99
C ARG A 40 0.72 3.96 13.29
N ASP A 41 1.62 3.99 14.26
CA ASP A 41 2.19 2.77 14.86
C ASP A 41 1.14 2.08 15.73
N PHE A 42 0.36 1.15 15.18
CA PHE A 42 -0.39 0.21 16.02
C PHE A 42 0.53 -0.93 16.47
N PRO A 43 0.31 -1.51 17.66
CA PRO A 43 1.09 -2.65 18.17
C PRO A 43 0.71 -3.96 17.48
N ARG A 44 0.58 -3.96 16.15
CA ARG A 44 0.24 -5.15 15.34
C ARG A 44 1.13 -5.22 14.11
N LEU A 45 1.48 -6.44 13.72
CA LEU A 45 2.11 -6.72 12.43
C LEU A 45 1.03 -6.78 11.36
N SER A 46 1.18 -5.98 10.30
CA SER A 46 0.32 -6.05 9.12
C SER A 46 1.06 -6.85 8.06
N VAL A 47 0.50 -7.99 7.68
CA VAL A 47 1.13 -8.95 6.75
C VAL A 47 0.52 -8.91 5.34
N ASP A 48 -0.56 -8.15 5.18
CA ASP A 48 -1.34 -7.97 3.96
C ASP A 48 -1.14 -6.55 3.40
N ILE A 49 -1.16 -6.38 2.08
CA ILE A 49 -1.20 -5.06 1.42
C ILE A 49 -2.48 -4.96 0.60
N ASN A 50 -3.23 -3.87 0.78
CA ASN A 50 -4.46 -3.63 0.04
C ASN A 50 -4.21 -2.55 -0.99
N LEU A 51 -4.32 -2.91 -2.27
CA LEU A 51 -4.17 -2.00 -3.40
C LEU A 51 -5.53 -1.80 -4.09
N ALA A 52 -5.79 -0.58 -4.54
CA ALA A 52 -6.82 -0.29 -5.52
C ALA A 52 -6.15 -0.08 -6.88
N TYR A 53 -6.66 -0.76 -7.91
CA TYR A 53 -6.30 -0.46 -9.29
C TYR A 53 -7.12 0.75 -9.76
N ILE A 54 -6.43 1.76 -10.28
CA ILE A 54 -6.98 2.97 -10.85
C ILE A 54 -6.54 3.01 -12.31
N PRO A 55 -7.44 2.73 -13.27
CA PRO A 55 -7.11 2.85 -14.69
C PRO A 55 -6.69 4.30 -14.99
N LEU A 56 -5.53 4.48 -15.62
CA LEU A 56 -5.02 5.80 -16.02
C LEU A 56 -6.01 6.56 -16.93
N GLU A 57 -6.77 5.84 -17.77
CA GLU A 57 -7.83 6.48 -18.58
C GLU A 57 -8.93 7.10 -17.72
N SER A 58 -9.26 6.53 -16.56
CA SER A 58 -10.32 7.07 -15.69
C SER A 58 -9.93 8.43 -15.10
N SER A 59 -8.67 8.62 -14.72
CA SER A 59 -8.14 9.91 -14.25
C SER A 59 -8.09 10.96 -15.36
N LEU A 60 -7.72 10.57 -16.59
CA LEU A 60 -7.67 11.47 -17.74
C LEU A 60 -9.08 11.86 -18.21
N LEU A 61 -10.06 10.95 -18.17
CA LEU A 61 -11.47 11.25 -18.45
C LEU A 61 -12.09 12.19 -17.42
N LEU A 62 -11.74 12.03 -16.13
CA LEU A 62 -12.20 12.94 -15.08
C LEU A 62 -11.61 14.35 -15.29
N TYR A 63 -10.33 14.44 -15.62
CA TYR A 63 -9.67 15.72 -15.94
C TYR A 63 -10.25 16.37 -17.20
N ARG A 64 -10.54 15.59 -18.26
CA ARG A 64 -11.13 16.10 -19.51
C ARG A 64 -12.62 16.47 -19.39
N LYS A 65 -13.35 15.99 -18.37
CA LYS A 65 -14.75 16.36 -18.13
C LYS A 65 -14.93 17.59 -17.23
N SER A 66 -13.87 18.10 -16.61
CA SER A 66 -13.92 19.28 -15.74
C SER A 66 -13.66 20.60 -16.46
N HIS A 67 -13.58 20.63 -17.79
CA HIS A 67 -13.48 21.84 -18.61
C HIS A 67 -14.49 21.81 -19.75
#